data_AF-A0A242DHN0-F1
#
_entry.id   AF-A0A242DHN0-F1
#
_cell.length_a   1.000
_cell.length_b   1.000
_cell.length_c   1.000
_cell.angle_alpha   90.00
_cell.angle_beta   90.00
_cell.angle_gamma   90.00
#
_symmetry.space_group_name_H-M   'P 1'
#
loop_
_entity.id
_entity.type
_entity.pdbx_description
1 polymer ?
#
loop_
_entity_poly.entity_id
_entity_poly.type
_entity_poly.pdbx_seq_one_letter_code
_entity_poly.pdbx_strand_id
1 'polypeptide(L)'
;MQSDTLFKKYLSTENGKYFQYVLYTLVSNLKRYRKNHVNIALLLNTTTFLYTTFLLNLEEFFQSNSSINISKYCKHTHYDLVITNVQLDKFNFNENYYFISDLCGTKDFKDIYAIIDEIN
;
A
#
# COMPACT_ATOMS: atom_id res chain seq x y z
N MET A 1 2.18 20.85 37.86
CA MET A 1 2.94 19.84 38.64
C MET A 1 2.04 18.84 39.37
N GLN A 2 1.06 19.25 40.18
CA GLN A 2 0.16 18.28 40.88
C GLN A 2 -0.78 17.49 39.96
N SER A 3 -1.20 18.08 38.84
CA SER A 3 -2.08 17.44 37.83
C SER A 3 -1.42 16.21 37.18
N ASP A 4 -0.14 16.29 36.82
CA ASP A 4 0.60 15.18 36.20
C ASP A 4 0.78 14.00 37.14
N THR A 5 0.93 14.27 38.44
CA THR A 5 1.09 13.24 39.46
C THR A 5 -0.22 12.49 39.69
N LEU A 6 -1.34 13.22 39.73
CA LEU A 6 -2.69 12.65 39.81
C LEU A 6 -3.03 11.83 38.56
N PHE A 7 -2.68 12.33 37.38
CA PHE A 7 -2.93 11.63 36.12
C PHE A 7 -2.11 10.34 36.00
N LYS A 8 -0.81 10.37 36.36
CA LYS A 8 0.01 9.15 36.42
C LYS A 8 -0.53 8.13 37.42
N LYS A 9 -1.00 8.60 38.58
CA LYS A 9 -1.63 7.73 39.59
C LYS A 9 -2.92 7.10 39.06
N TYR A 10 -3.76 7.86 38.37
CA TYR A 10 -4.96 7.33 37.71
C TYR A 10 -4.62 6.25 36.68
N LEU A 11 -3.64 6.49 35.80
CA LEU A 11 -3.18 5.52 34.79
C LEU A 11 -2.65 4.21 35.38
N SER A 12 -2.19 4.21 36.63
CA SER A 12 -1.72 2.99 37.32
C SER A 12 -2.85 2.10 37.88
N THR A 13 -4.08 2.61 37.97
CA THR A 13 -5.27 1.83 38.36
C THR A 13 -5.73 0.89 37.25
N GLU A 14 -6.55 -0.13 37.55
CA GLU A 14 -7.12 -1.01 36.51
C GLU A 14 -7.93 -0.22 35.46
N ASN A 15 -8.74 0.73 35.90
CA ASN A 15 -9.49 1.61 35.00
C ASN A 15 -8.55 2.47 34.13
N GLY A 16 -7.44 2.94 34.71
CA GLY A 16 -6.39 3.66 33.98
C GLY A 16 -5.68 2.80 32.93
N LYS A 17 -5.39 1.53 33.24
CA LYS A 17 -4.82 0.56 32.29
C LYS A 17 -5.82 0.22 31.18
N TYR A 18 -7.10 0.08 31.51
CA TYR A 18 -8.16 -0.15 30.51
C TYR A 18 -8.30 1.06 29.58
N PHE A 19 -8.26 2.28 30.12
CA PHE A 19 -8.24 3.51 29.34
C PHE A 19 -7.01 3.59 28.42
N GLN A 20 -5.82 3.23 28.90
CA GLN A 20 -4.62 3.13 28.06
C GLN A 20 -4.80 2.10 26.94
N TYR A 21 -5.34 0.92 27.25
CA TYR A 21 -5.59 -0.12 26.27
C TYR A 21 -6.55 0.35 25.17
N VAL A 22 -7.62 1.04 25.55
CA VAL A 22 -8.58 1.64 24.60
C VAL A 22 -7.89 2.70 23.72
N LEU A 23 -7.07 3.57 24.30
CA LEU A 23 -6.29 4.56 23.54
C LEU A 23 -5.29 3.90 22.59
N TYR A 24 -4.55 2.87 23.02
CA TYR A 24 -3.64 2.14 22.14
C TYR A 24 -4.38 1.44 21.00
N THR A 25 -5.54 0.87 21.28
CA THR A 25 -6.40 0.25 20.27
C THR A 25 -6.92 1.29 19.28
N LEU A 26 -7.38 2.45 19.76
CA LEU A 26 -7.78 3.57 18.92
C LEU A 26 -6.63 4.10 18.06
N VAL A 27 -5.45 4.31 18.64
CA VAL A 27 -4.26 4.77 17.91
C VAL A 27 -3.80 3.73 16.88
N SER A 28 -3.84 2.45 17.22
CA SER A 28 -3.53 1.35 16.29
C SER A 28 -4.52 1.29 15.12
N ASN A 29 -5.82 1.45 15.42
CA ASN A 29 -6.85 1.53 14.39
C ASN A 29 -6.71 2.79 13.53
N LEU A 30 -6.46 3.95 14.14
CA LEU A 30 -6.22 5.21 13.42
C LEU A 30 -4.93 5.15 12.56
N LYS A 31 -3.89 4.44 13.01
CA LYS A 31 -2.70 4.14 12.21
C LYS A 31 -3.04 3.26 11.01
N ARG A 32 -3.92 2.26 11.15
CA ARG A 32 -4.45 1.49 10.01
C ARG A 32 -5.24 2.36 9.04
N TYR A 33 -5.96 3.37 9.52
CA TYR A 33 -6.65 4.36 8.67
C TYR A 33 -5.72 5.36 7.98
N ARG A 34 -4.48 5.51 8.47
CA ARG A 34 -3.42 6.31 7.84
C ARG A 34 -2.57 5.52 6.84
N LYS A 35 -3.00 4.33 6.40
CA LYS A 35 -2.34 3.70 5.25
C LYS A 35 -2.54 4.63 4.05
N ASN A 36 -1.43 5.16 3.51
CA ASN A 36 -1.48 5.91 2.28
C ASN A 36 -2.14 5.02 1.22
N HIS A 37 -3.15 5.54 0.54
CA HIS A 37 -3.77 4.81 -0.54
C HIS A 37 -2.78 4.79 -1.71
N VAL A 38 -2.14 3.64 -1.94
CA VAL A 38 -1.19 3.45 -3.04
C VAL A 38 -1.98 3.06 -4.28
N ASN A 39 -1.99 3.95 -5.27
CA ASN A 39 -2.62 3.74 -6.56
C ASN A 39 -1.58 3.19 -7.55
N ILE A 40 -1.77 1.94 -7.96
CA ILE A 40 -0.91 1.24 -8.90
C ILE A 40 -1.62 1.16 -10.26
N ALA A 41 -0.91 1.55 -11.31
CA ALA A 41 -1.35 1.38 -12.69
C ALA A 41 -0.67 0.20 -13.37
N LEU A 42 -1.44 -0.54 -14.16
CA LEU A 42 -0.93 -1.56 -15.07
C LEU A 42 -0.95 -1.04 -16.52
N LEU A 43 0.24 -0.87 -17.11
CA LEU A 43 0.43 -0.56 -18.52
C LEU A 43 1.11 -1.74 -19.21
N LEU A 44 0.33 -2.77 -19.55
CA LEU A 44 0.84 -4.01 -20.10
C LEU A 44 0.42 -4.17 -21.57
N ASN A 45 1.40 -4.36 -22.45
CA ASN A 45 1.20 -4.82 -23.81
C ASN A 45 1.21 -6.36 -23.80
N THR A 46 0.03 -6.95 -23.59
CA THR A 46 -0.16 -8.41 -23.50
C THR A 46 -1.60 -8.77 -23.87
N THR A 47 -1.92 -10.07 -23.93
CA THR A 47 -3.29 -10.54 -24.18
C THR A 47 -4.20 -10.25 -22.98
N THR A 48 -5.50 -10.08 -23.23
CA THR A 48 -6.49 -9.86 -22.15
C THR A 48 -6.45 -10.96 -21.10
N PHE A 49 -6.22 -12.22 -21.52
CA PHE A 49 -6.09 -13.34 -20.61
C PHE A 49 -4.91 -13.16 -19.64
N LEU A 50 -3.70 -12.91 -20.16
CA LEU A 50 -2.51 -12.71 -19.34
C LEU A 50 -2.61 -11.47 -18.45
N TYR A 51 -3.23 -10.40 -18.96
CA TYR A 51 -3.50 -9.21 -18.16
C TYR A 51 -4.37 -9.53 -16.93
N THR A 52 -5.49 -10.22 -17.13
CA THR A 52 -6.41 -10.55 -16.04
C THR A 52 -5.78 -11.53 -15.05
N THR A 53 -5.04 -12.53 -15.54
CA THR A 53 -4.31 -13.46 -14.66
C THR A 53 -3.28 -12.72 -13.81
N PHE A 54 -2.52 -11.80 -14.40
CA PHE A 54 -1.54 -11.01 -13.66
C PHE A 54 -2.19 -10.08 -12.62
N LEU A 55 -3.29 -9.42 -12.98
CA LEU A 55 -4.05 -8.57 -12.06
C LEU A 55 -4.54 -9.38 -10.86
N LEU A 56 -5.15 -10.54 -11.09
CA LEU A 56 -5.63 -11.42 -10.00
C LEU A 56 -4.49 -11.89 -9.11
N ASN A 57 -3.35 -12.30 -9.70
CA ASN A 57 -2.18 -12.72 -8.92
C ASN A 57 -1.62 -11.58 -8.06
N LEU A 58 -1.59 -10.34 -8.58
CA LEU A 58 -1.19 -9.17 -7.79
C LEU A 58 -2.17 -8.91 -6.64
N GLU A 59 -3.48 -8.91 -6.92
CA GLU A 59 -4.52 -8.70 -5.91
C GLU A 59 -4.46 -9.75 -4.80
N GLU A 60 -4.27 -11.03 -5.15
CA GLU A 60 -4.07 -12.13 -4.20
C GLU A 60 -2.78 -11.96 -3.39
N PHE A 61 -1.67 -11.59 -4.05
CA PHE A 61 -0.37 -11.39 -3.40
C PHE A 61 -0.42 -10.27 -2.35
N PHE A 62 -1.17 -9.20 -2.62
CA PHE A 62 -1.36 -8.11 -1.66
C PHE A 62 -2.44 -8.39 -0.59
N GLN A 63 -2.98 -9.62 -0.53
CA GLN A 63 -3.94 -10.08 0.48
C GLN A 63 -5.03 -9.03 0.80
N SER A 64 -5.67 -8.46 -0.24
CA SER A 64 -6.75 -7.50 -0.05
C SER A 64 -6.37 -6.32 0.86
N ASN A 65 -5.12 -5.86 0.81
CA ASN A 65 -4.72 -4.64 1.48
C ASN A 65 -5.53 -3.49 0.87
N SER A 66 -6.57 -3.05 1.57
CA SER A 66 -7.55 -2.05 1.08
C SER A 66 -6.95 -0.67 0.81
N SER A 67 -5.69 -0.45 1.18
CA SER A 67 -4.94 0.73 0.82
C SER A 67 -4.30 0.65 -0.57
N ILE A 68 -4.20 -0.53 -1.18
CA ILE A 68 -3.62 -0.70 -2.52
C ILE A 68 -4.76 -0.80 -3.52
N ASN A 69 -4.78 0.13 -4.48
CA ASN A 69 -5.73 0.14 -5.58
C ASN A 69 -4.99 -0.15 -6.88
N ILE A 70 -5.33 -1.26 -7.54
CA ILE A 70 -4.69 -1.67 -8.79
C ILE A 70 -5.68 -1.46 -9.93
N SER A 71 -5.29 -0.70 -10.94
CA SER A 71 -6.16 -0.41 -12.08
C SER A 71 -5.39 -0.37 -13.39
N LYS A 72 -6.11 -0.42 -14.50
CA LYS A 72 -5.51 -0.20 -15.81
C LYS A 72 -4.99 1.23 -15.91
N TYR A 73 -3.81 1.41 -16.50
CA TYR A 73 -3.22 2.73 -16.70
C TYR A 73 -4.15 3.67 -17.49
N CYS A 74 -4.37 4.87 -16.94
CA CYS A 74 -5.10 5.96 -17.56
C CYS A 74 -4.29 7.26 -17.47
N LYS A 75 -4.04 7.91 -18.62
CA LYS A 75 -3.19 9.11 -18.72
C LYS A 75 -3.58 10.29 -17.82
N HIS A 76 -4.87 10.40 -17.45
CA HIS A 76 -5.39 11.53 -16.67
C HIS A 76 -5.53 11.20 -15.17
N THR A 77 -5.03 10.05 -14.75
CA THR A 77 -5.08 9.58 -13.37
C THR A 77 -3.68 9.63 -12.79
N HIS A 78 -3.54 10.13 -11.57
CA HIS A 78 -2.27 10.09 -10.85
C HIS A 78 -2.07 8.72 -10.21
N TYR A 79 -0.86 8.17 -10.37
CA TYR A 79 -0.47 6.88 -9.82
C TYR A 79 0.82 7.03 -9.03
N ASP A 80 0.90 6.30 -7.92
CA ASP A 80 2.11 6.22 -7.10
C ASP A 80 3.14 5.28 -7.73
N LEU A 81 2.66 4.29 -8.49
CA LEU A 81 3.49 3.33 -9.24
C LEU A 81 2.82 2.91 -10.55
N VAL A 82 3.59 2.88 -11.64
CA VAL A 82 3.19 2.30 -12.93
C VAL A 82 3.99 1.03 -13.19
N ILE A 83 3.33 -0.12 -13.25
CA ILE A 83 3.94 -1.39 -13.66
C ILE A 83 3.74 -1.55 -15.17
N THR A 84 4.84 -1.76 -15.91
CA THR A 84 4.80 -1.86 -17.37
C THR A 84 5.75 -2.90 -17.94
N ASN A 85 5.39 -3.51 -19.06
CA ASN A 85 6.30 -4.34 -19.87
C ASN A 85 6.63 -3.69 -21.22
N VAL A 86 6.29 -2.40 -21.38
CA VAL A 86 6.52 -1.63 -22.59
C VAL A 86 7.77 -0.78 -22.38
N GLN A 87 8.70 -0.77 -23.34
CA GLN A 87 9.85 0.14 -23.27
C GLN A 87 9.36 1.59 -23.39
N LEU A 88 9.65 2.38 -22.37
CA LEU A 88 9.04 3.68 -22.15
C LEU A 88 9.83 4.86 -22.73
N ASP A 89 10.70 4.65 -23.72
CA ASP A 89 11.52 5.69 -24.36
C ASP A 89 10.71 6.89 -24.93
N LYS A 90 9.37 6.81 -24.91
CA LYS A 90 8.42 7.83 -25.38
C LYS A 90 7.40 8.28 -24.34
N PHE A 91 7.40 7.74 -23.12
CA PHE A 91 6.48 8.14 -22.06
C PHE A 91 7.22 8.89 -20.97
N ASN A 92 7.10 10.21 -20.94
CA ASN A 92 7.43 11.00 -19.75
C ASN A 92 6.34 10.73 -18.69
N PHE A 93 6.55 9.71 -17.87
CA PHE A 93 5.84 9.59 -16.61
C PHE A 93 6.50 10.56 -15.62
N ASN A 94 5.69 11.35 -14.93
CA ASN A 94 6.13 12.01 -13.71
C ASN A 94 6.02 11.04 -12.51
N GLU A 95 5.43 9.87 -12.72
CA GLU A 95 5.20 8.81 -11.75
C GLU A 95 6.39 7.83 -11.67
N ASN A 96 6.57 7.20 -10.50
CA ASN A 96 7.50 6.07 -10.36
C ASN A 96 7.02 4.91 -11.24
N TYR A 97 7.93 4.21 -11.93
CA TYR A 97 7.57 3.06 -12.74
C TYR A 97 8.47 1.85 -12.48
N TYR A 98 7.88 0.66 -12.61
CA TYR A 98 8.57 -0.62 -12.54
C TYR A 98 8.41 -1.36 -13.86
N PHE A 99 9.54 -1.73 -14.48
CA PHE A 99 9.52 -2.52 -15.70
C PHE A 99 9.47 -4.02 -15.35
N ILE A 100 8.36 -4.67 -15.67
CA ILE A 100 8.20 -6.11 -15.45
C ILE A 100 8.74 -6.89 -16.65
N SER A 101 9.61 -7.85 -16.34
CA SER A 101 10.28 -8.67 -17.35
C SER A 101 9.59 -10.01 -17.56
N ASP A 102 8.93 -10.54 -16.52
CA ASP A 102 8.16 -11.77 -16.57
C ASP A 102 6.82 -11.61 -15.83
N LEU A 103 5.72 -11.62 -16.58
CA LEU A 103 4.35 -11.52 -16.04
C LEU A 103 3.99 -12.70 -15.11
N CYS A 104 4.73 -13.81 -15.16
CA CYS A 104 4.49 -14.98 -14.31
C CYS A 104 5.61 -15.21 -13.27
N GLY A 105 6.62 -14.34 -13.22
CA GLY A 105 7.81 -14.52 -12.40
C GLY A 105 7.61 -14.07 -10.95
N THR A 106 7.90 -14.93 -9.97
CA THR A 106 7.79 -14.61 -8.52
C THR A 106 8.81 -13.58 -8.03
N LYS A 107 9.86 -13.32 -8.82
CA LYS A 107 10.91 -12.34 -8.49
C LYS A 107 10.36 -10.92 -8.56
N ASP A 108 9.65 -10.59 -9.63
CA ASP A 108 9.11 -9.25 -9.87
C ASP A 108 8.09 -8.84 -8.79
N PHE A 109 7.33 -9.79 -8.23
CA PHE A 109 6.41 -9.50 -7.12
C PHE A 109 7.10 -9.05 -5.83
N LYS A 110 8.29 -9.58 -5.51
CA LYS A 110 9.05 -9.16 -4.32
C LYS A 110 9.61 -7.76 -4.48
N ASP A 111 10.08 -7.43 -5.67
CA ASP A 111 10.62 -6.10 -5.98
C ASP A 111 9.50 -5.05 -5.96
N ILE A 112 8.32 -5.38 -6.52
CA ILE A 112 7.12 -4.54 -6.43
C ILE A 112 6.70 -4.32 -4.96
N TYR A 113 6.77 -5.36 -4.11
CA TYR A 113 6.44 -5.23 -2.69
C TYR A 113 7.37 -4.25 -1.96
N ALA A 114 8.68 -4.34 -2.19
CA ALA A 114 9.65 -3.44 -1.58
C ALA A 114 9.39 -1.97 -1.97
N ILE A 115 9.07 -1.72 -3.25
CA ILE A 115 8.72 -0.37 -3.73
C ILE A 115 7.45 0.15 -3.04
N ILE A 116 6.43 -0.69 -2.89
CA ILE A 116 5.19 -0.30 -2.20
C ILE A 116 5.41 -0.03 -0.71
N ASP A 117 6.34 -0.75 -0.07
CA ASP A 117 6.71 -0.53 1.33
C ASP A 117 7.50 0.79 1.51
N GLU A 118 8.28 1.21 0.51
CA GLU A 118 8.95 2.52 0.50
C GLU A 118 7.98 3.69 0.25
N ILE A 119 6.88 3.46 -0.47
CA ILE A 119 5.85 4.47 -0.76
C ILE A 119 4.88 4.67 0.43
N ASN A 120 4.64 3.62 1.23
CA ASN A 120 3.75 3.66 2.40
C ASN A 120 4.36 4.38 3.62
#